data_AF-A0A1F2QNS5-F1
#
_entry.id   AF-A0A1F2QNS5-F1
#
_cell.length_a   1.000
_cell.length_b   1.000
_cell.length_c   1.000
_cell.angle_alpha   90.00
_cell.angle_beta   90.00
_cell.angle_gamma   90.00
#
_symmetry.space_group_name_H-M   'P 1'
#
loop_
_entity.id
_entity.type
_entity.pdbx_description
1 polymer ?
#
loop_
_entity_poly.entity_id
_entity_poly.type
_entity_poly.pdbx_seq_one_letter_code
_entity_poly.pdbx_strand_id
1 'polypeptide(L)'
;MSARLVKVPILLLVSVWLACGGGSPANVSPTASFSRSPEGVVITGVTIVVFTATASDPDGDVLTLTWDFGDGVSGSGASVTHVYSSEGVFPVSLSIRDGRGGAAALGSTVTTRSLSGRWLLSEGGARFYERGYDIVQAGPALGGQPFAVPDKGCLGALTGVATSPRELSFHFAGCDNEIVVISGIADQGLLSVAGTYTHPFGPPQPIVLAHE
;
A
#
# COMPACT_ATOMS: atom_id res chain seq x y z
N MET A 1 -63.73 77.44 -13.15
CA MET A 1 -62.42 76.91 -13.59
C MET A 1 -62.60 75.42 -13.85
N SER A 2 -62.46 74.99 -15.11
CA SER A 2 -62.81 73.65 -15.58
C SER A 2 -61.60 72.71 -15.47
N ALA A 3 -61.69 71.66 -14.64
CA ALA A 3 -60.66 70.64 -14.53
C ALA A 3 -60.93 69.52 -15.54
N ARG A 4 -60.08 69.38 -16.56
CA ARG A 4 -60.12 68.27 -17.52
C ARG A 4 -59.60 67.00 -16.85
N LEU A 5 -60.45 65.97 -16.79
CA LEU A 5 -60.09 64.63 -16.34
C LEU A 5 -59.28 63.92 -17.46
N VAL A 6 -57.99 63.65 -17.23
CA VAL A 6 -57.17 62.82 -18.12
C VAL A 6 -57.34 61.36 -17.70
N LYS A 7 -57.98 60.53 -18.54
CA LYS A 7 -58.01 59.08 -18.35
C LYS A 7 -56.65 58.50 -18.75
N VAL A 8 -55.85 58.09 -17.77
CA VAL A 8 -54.64 57.29 -18.00
C VAL A 8 -55.07 55.81 -18.05
N PRO A 9 -54.82 55.07 -19.14
CA PRO A 9 -55.10 53.64 -19.17
C PRO A 9 -54.05 52.94 -18.30
N ILE A 10 -54.50 52.28 -17.22
CA ILE A 10 -53.66 51.38 -16.43
C ILE A 10 -53.46 50.12 -17.27
N LEU A 11 -52.27 49.98 -17.85
CA LEU A 11 -51.84 48.76 -18.50
C LEU A 11 -51.52 47.74 -17.39
N LEU A 12 -52.44 46.82 -17.14
CA LEU A 12 -52.20 45.70 -16.23
C LEU A 12 -51.18 44.76 -16.88
N LEU A 13 -49.91 44.88 -16.49
CA LEU A 13 -48.90 43.87 -16.80
C LEU A 13 -49.21 42.61 -16.00
N VAL A 14 -49.95 41.68 -16.62
CA VAL A 14 -50.03 40.30 -16.13
C VAL A 14 -48.63 39.71 -16.32
N SER A 15 -47.82 39.75 -15.27
CA SER A 15 -46.57 39.01 -15.20
C SER A 15 -46.94 37.54 -15.11
N VAL A 16 -46.90 36.86 -16.25
CA VAL A 16 -46.97 35.39 -16.27
C VAL A 16 -45.66 34.91 -15.67
N TRP A 17 -45.69 34.56 -14.38
CA TRP A 17 -44.68 33.69 -13.80
C TRP A 17 -44.91 32.32 -14.44
N LEU A 18 -44.17 32.00 -15.51
CA LEU A 18 -43.92 30.60 -15.81
C LEU A 18 -43.17 30.06 -14.60
N ALA A 19 -43.90 29.47 -13.66
CA ALA A 19 -43.31 28.53 -12.73
C ALA A 19 -42.80 27.37 -13.61
N CYS A 20 -41.53 27.42 -14.03
CA CYS A 20 -40.84 26.19 -14.38
C CYS A 20 -41.00 25.30 -13.16
N GLY A 21 -41.77 24.22 -13.31
CA GLY A 21 -41.76 23.10 -12.38
C GLY A 21 -40.38 22.46 -12.42
N GLY A 22 -39.42 23.11 -11.79
CA GLY A 22 -38.04 22.66 -11.70
C GLY A 22 -37.97 21.53 -10.69
N GLY A 23 -38.31 20.32 -11.13
CA GLY A 23 -37.77 19.14 -10.46
C GLY A 23 -36.24 19.25 -10.52
N SER A 24 -35.56 19.09 -9.39
CA SER A 24 -34.11 18.96 -9.39
C SER A 24 -33.70 17.90 -10.43
N PRO A 25 -32.61 18.12 -11.19
CA PRO A 25 -32.15 17.12 -12.15
C PRO A 25 -31.98 15.76 -11.43
N ALA A 26 -32.28 14.68 -12.15
CA ALA A 26 -32.18 13.34 -11.59
C ALA A 26 -30.72 13.05 -11.19
N ASN A 27 -30.52 12.50 -10.00
CA ASN A 27 -29.21 12.20 -9.44
C ASN A 27 -28.44 11.18 -10.28
N VAL A 28 -27.16 11.45 -10.55
CA VAL A 28 -26.23 10.59 -11.27
C VAL A 28 -25.20 10.05 -10.29
N SER A 29 -24.92 8.74 -10.36
CA SER A 29 -23.92 8.14 -9.47
C SER A 29 -22.50 8.64 -9.76
N PRO A 30 -21.63 8.71 -8.74
CA PRO A 30 -20.26 9.14 -8.92
C PRO A 30 -19.43 8.14 -9.74
N THR A 31 -18.34 8.64 -10.32
CA THR A 31 -17.30 7.82 -10.95
C THR A 31 -16.02 7.89 -10.12
N ALA A 32 -15.24 6.81 -10.12
CA ALA A 32 -14.00 6.76 -9.36
C ALA A 32 -12.98 5.76 -9.90
N SER A 33 -11.75 5.93 -9.44
CA SER A 33 -10.66 4.97 -9.53
C SER A 33 -9.83 5.01 -8.25
N PHE A 34 -9.06 3.97 -7.97
CA PHE A 34 -8.07 4.03 -6.91
C PHE A 34 -6.81 3.24 -7.25
N SER A 35 -5.72 3.58 -6.58
CA SER A 35 -4.44 2.88 -6.64
C SER A 35 -3.88 2.65 -5.25
N ARG A 36 -2.84 1.82 -5.15
CA ARG A 36 -2.07 1.63 -3.92
C ARG A 36 -0.57 1.72 -4.18
N SER A 37 0.17 2.11 -3.15
CA SER A 37 1.63 2.07 -3.15
C SER A 37 2.15 1.51 -1.81
N PRO A 38 3.09 0.56 -1.80
CA PRO A 38 3.68 -0.09 -2.96
C PRO A 38 2.70 -1.07 -3.65
N GLU A 39 2.94 -1.34 -4.94
CA GLU A 39 2.35 -2.48 -5.66
C GLU A 39 2.97 -3.81 -5.19
N GLY A 40 2.48 -4.96 -5.66
CA GLY A 40 3.03 -6.29 -5.34
C GLY A 40 2.71 -6.80 -3.92
N VAL A 41 3.46 -7.80 -3.48
CA VAL A 41 3.32 -8.45 -2.16
C VAL A 41 3.95 -7.58 -1.07
N VAL A 42 3.25 -7.38 0.05
CA VAL A 42 3.69 -6.50 1.13
C VAL A 42 4.24 -7.31 2.32
N ILE A 43 5.22 -6.76 3.04
CA ILE A 43 5.82 -7.40 4.20
C ILE A 43 4.89 -7.21 5.39
N THR A 44 4.42 -8.33 5.94
CA THR A 44 3.50 -8.36 7.08
C THR A 44 4.09 -7.62 8.28
N GLY A 45 3.30 -6.73 8.89
CA GLY A 45 3.68 -5.96 10.07
C GLY A 45 4.72 -4.86 9.84
N VAL A 46 5.08 -4.58 8.58
CA VAL A 46 6.17 -3.63 8.25
C VAL A 46 5.76 -2.64 7.17
N THR A 47 5.27 -3.12 6.03
CA THR A 47 5.02 -2.26 4.88
C THR A 47 3.82 -1.35 5.13
N ILE A 48 4.02 -0.04 5.02
CA ILE A 48 2.95 0.95 5.00
C ILE A 48 2.38 0.99 3.59
N VAL A 49 1.11 0.61 3.44
CA VAL A 49 0.38 0.67 2.17
C VAL A 49 -0.43 1.97 2.15
N VAL A 50 -0.17 2.82 1.16
CA VAL A 50 -0.93 4.04 0.90
C VAL A 50 -1.98 3.72 -0.17
N PHE A 51 -3.25 3.97 0.12
CA PHE A 51 -4.35 3.88 -0.83
C PHE A 51 -4.81 5.28 -1.22
N THR A 52 -4.89 5.54 -2.52
CA THR A 52 -5.29 6.84 -3.06
C THR A 52 -6.46 6.67 -4.01
N ALA A 53 -7.55 7.38 -3.75
CA ALA A 53 -8.75 7.40 -4.57
C ALA A 53 -8.91 8.74 -5.29
N THR A 54 -9.38 8.67 -6.53
CA THR A 54 -9.87 9.80 -7.30
C THR A 54 -11.34 9.55 -7.58
N ALA A 55 -12.22 10.47 -7.18
CA ALA A 55 -13.65 10.35 -7.40
C ALA A 55 -14.23 11.70 -7.83
N SER A 56 -15.24 11.65 -8.69
CA SER A 56 -15.97 12.83 -9.16
C SER A 56 -17.44 12.50 -9.32
N ASP A 57 -18.28 13.49 -9.03
CA ASP A 57 -19.72 13.40 -9.19
C ASP A 57 -20.19 14.34 -10.32
N PRO A 58 -20.94 13.86 -11.32
CA PRO A 58 -21.42 14.71 -12.42
C PRO A 58 -22.32 15.85 -11.96
N ASP A 59 -23.03 15.69 -10.84
CA ASP A 59 -23.92 16.70 -10.29
C ASP A 59 -23.22 17.63 -9.29
N GLY A 60 -21.91 17.43 -9.06
CA GLY A 60 -21.09 18.24 -8.17
C GLY A 60 -21.29 17.96 -6.69
N ASP A 61 -21.84 16.78 -6.34
CA ASP A 61 -22.08 16.40 -4.96
C ASP A 61 -20.79 16.18 -4.16
N VAL A 62 -20.89 16.42 -2.85
CA VAL A 62 -19.82 16.11 -1.90
C VAL A 62 -19.78 14.62 -1.66
N LEU A 63 -18.64 13.99 -1.98
CA LEU A 63 -18.47 12.55 -1.89
C LEU A 63 -17.94 12.10 -0.53
N THR A 64 -18.57 11.07 0.02
CA THR A 64 -18.07 10.34 1.19
C THR A 64 -17.35 9.07 0.74
N LEU A 65 -16.07 8.96 1.07
CA LEU A 65 -15.20 7.82 0.71
C LEU A 65 -14.91 6.98 1.95
N THR A 66 -15.19 5.69 1.87
CA THR A 66 -14.98 4.71 2.95
C THR A 66 -14.24 3.50 2.42
N TRP A 67 -13.25 3.04 3.18
CA TRP A 67 -12.39 1.91 2.86
C TRP A 67 -12.65 0.77 3.81
N ASP A 68 -12.68 -0.44 3.27
CA ASP A 68 -12.54 -1.70 3.99
C ASP A 68 -11.26 -2.38 3.48
N PHE A 69 -10.32 -2.65 4.38
CA PHE A 69 -9.04 -3.27 4.00
C PHE A 69 -9.11 -4.80 3.95
N GLY A 70 -10.25 -5.40 4.33
CA GLY A 70 -10.46 -6.85 4.27
C GLY A 70 -9.89 -7.63 5.46
N ASP A 71 -9.27 -6.95 6.43
CA ASP A 71 -8.73 -7.52 7.68
C ASP A 71 -9.54 -7.09 8.93
N GLY A 72 -10.71 -6.48 8.72
CA GLY A 72 -11.56 -5.95 9.78
C GLY A 72 -11.25 -4.50 10.17
N VAL A 73 -10.24 -3.87 9.55
CA VAL A 73 -9.95 -2.44 9.71
C VAL A 73 -10.56 -1.64 8.56
N SER A 74 -11.06 -0.45 8.87
CA SER A 74 -11.63 0.50 7.91
C SER A 74 -10.92 1.84 7.91
N GLY A 75 -11.02 2.57 6.80
CA GLY A 75 -10.50 3.94 6.66
C GLY A 75 -11.51 4.87 6.00
N SER A 76 -11.23 6.17 5.97
CA SER A 76 -12.07 7.17 5.30
C SER A 76 -11.25 8.27 4.65
N GLY A 77 -11.73 8.79 3.52
CA GLY A 77 -11.10 9.87 2.77
C GLY A 77 -10.40 9.40 1.50
N ALA A 78 -9.89 10.37 0.73
CA ALA A 78 -9.27 10.14 -0.58
C ALA A 78 -7.87 9.54 -0.49
N SER A 79 -7.17 9.70 0.64
CA SER A 79 -5.85 9.10 0.89
C SER A 79 -5.81 8.54 2.29
N VAL A 80 -5.51 7.24 2.41
CA VAL A 80 -5.44 6.51 3.68
C VAL A 80 -4.23 5.60 3.69
N THR A 81 -3.67 5.34 4.87
CA THR A 81 -2.58 4.38 5.05
C THR A 81 -3.04 3.19 5.89
N HIS A 82 -2.48 2.01 5.62
CA HIS A 82 -2.77 0.80 6.37
C HIS A 82 -1.55 -0.13 6.44
N VAL A 83 -1.44 -0.89 7.52
CA VAL A 83 -0.41 -1.93 7.72
C VAL A 83 -1.11 -3.22 8.10
N TYR A 84 -0.92 -4.27 7.28
CA TYR A 84 -1.48 -5.60 7.55
C TYR A 84 -0.60 -6.35 8.53
N SER A 85 -1.18 -6.85 9.62
CA SER A 85 -0.48 -7.54 10.72
C SER A 85 -0.39 -9.06 10.55
N SER A 86 -1.14 -9.63 9.60
CA SER A 86 -1.20 -11.07 9.34
C SER A 86 -0.92 -11.37 7.87
N GLU A 87 -0.38 -12.56 7.60
CA GLU A 87 -0.20 -13.07 6.24
C GLU A 87 -1.56 -13.46 5.62
N GLY A 88 -1.68 -13.31 4.30
CA GLY A 88 -2.89 -13.65 3.58
C GLY A 88 -3.17 -12.76 2.37
N VAL A 89 -4.32 -13.00 1.76
CA VAL A 89 -4.88 -12.21 0.65
C VAL A 89 -6.10 -11.48 1.15
N PHE A 90 -6.05 -10.16 1.14
CA PHE A 90 -7.08 -9.28 1.68
C PHE A 90 -7.86 -8.59 0.55
N PRO A 91 -9.19 -8.76 0.48
CA PRO A 91 -10.03 -8.02 -0.45
C PRO A 91 -10.22 -6.59 0.05
N VAL A 92 -9.65 -5.62 -0.66
CA VAL A 92 -9.81 -4.19 -0.36
C VAL A 92 -10.99 -3.64 -1.13
N SER A 93 -11.88 -2.92 -0.46
CA SER A 93 -13.05 -2.29 -1.06
C SER A 93 -13.11 -0.80 -0.73
N LEU A 94 -13.30 0.04 -1.75
CA LEU A 94 -13.62 1.46 -1.64
C LEU A 94 -15.11 1.66 -1.95
N SER A 95 -15.86 2.20 -0.99
CA SER A 95 -17.26 2.62 -1.16
C SER A 95 -17.37 4.14 -1.16
N ILE A 96 -18.08 4.67 -2.17
CA ILE A 96 -18.32 6.10 -2.38
C ILE A 96 -19.82 6.37 -2.36
N ARG A 97 -20.25 7.44 -1.67
CA ARG A 97 -21.63 7.91 -1.63
C ARG A 97 -21.71 9.41 -1.90
N ASP A 98 -22.72 9.84 -2.66
CA ASP A 98 -22.99 11.24 -3.00
C ASP A 98 -23.98 11.94 -2.03
N GLY A 99 -24.60 11.18 -1.12
CA GLY A 99 -25.60 11.70 -0.18
C GLY A 99 -27.00 11.91 -0.78
N ARG A 100 -27.20 11.64 -2.08
CA ARG A 100 -28.47 11.74 -2.81
C ARG A 100 -28.95 10.41 -3.39
N GLY A 101 -28.25 9.32 -3.07
CA GLY A 101 -28.65 7.95 -3.33
C GLY A 101 -27.80 7.25 -4.39
N GLY A 102 -26.91 7.96 -5.07
CA GLY A 102 -25.91 7.37 -5.94
C GLY A 102 -24.70 6.87 -5.16
N ALA A 103 -24.02 5.91 -5.78
CA ALA A 103 -22.89 5.22 -5.16
C ALA A 103 -21.97 4.63 -6.20
N ALA A 104 -20.70 4.45 -5.81
CA ALA A 104 -19.74 3.63 -6.53
C ALA A 104 -19.02 2.71 -5.54
N ALA A 105 -18.62 1.53 -6.02
CA ALA A 105 -17.80 0.61 -5.26
C ALA A 105 -16.69 0.05 -6.17
N LEU A 106 -15.48 -0.02 -5.63
CA LEU A 106 -14.30 -0.53 -6.34
C LEU A 106 -13.60 -1.56 -5.46
N GLY A 107 -13.07 -2.62 -6.06
CA GLY A 107 -12.37 -3.70 -5.37
C GLY A 107 -10.94 -3.91 -5.89
N SER A 108 -10.05 -4.33 -5.01
CA SER A 108 -8.71 -4.83 -5.33
C SER A 108 -8.28 -5.88 -4.30
N THR A 109 -7.08 -6.42 -4.43
CA THR A 109 -6.51 -7.38 -3.48
C THR A 109 -5.12 -6.95 -3.03
N VAL A 110 -4.84 -7.13 -1.75
CA VAL A 110 -3.49 -7.02 -1.19
C VAL A 110 -3.04 -8.38 -0.70
N THR A 111 -1.92 -8.86 -1.24
CA THR A 111 -1.25 -10.06 -0.73
C THR A 111 -0.15 -9.64 0.21
N THR A 112 -0.12 -10.26 1.38
CA THR A 112 0.88 -10.06 2.42
C THR A 112 1.66 -11.36 2.61
N ARG A 113 2.93 -11.24 2.95
CA ARG A 113 3.80 -12.38 3.26
C ARG A 113 4.81 -12.00 4.32
N SER A 114 5.21 -12.96 5.13
CA SER A 114 6.33 -12.88 6.04
C SER A 114 7.62 -13.27 5.33
N LEU A 115 8.73 -12.65 5.71
CA LEU A 115 10.06 -13.06 5.27
C LEU A 115 10.57 -14.32 6.01
N SER A 116 9.77 -14.87 6.93
CA SER A 116 10.11 -16.12 7.61
C SER A 116 10.16 -17.27 6.61
N GLY A 117 11.21 -18.09 6.68
CA GLY A 117 11.40 -19.18 5.74
C GLY A 117 12.87 -19.42 5.44
N ARG A 118 13.11 -20.32 4.49
CA ARG A 118 14.45 -20.72 4.07
C ARG A 118 14.92 -19.83 2.93
N TRP A 119 16.08 -19.20 3.09
CA TRP A 119 16.65 -18.29 2.11
C TRP A 119 18.06 -18.74 1.72
N LEU A 120 18.26 -18.98 0.44
CA LEU A 120 19.54 -19.35 -0.16
C LEU A 120 20.39 -18.11 -0.44
N LEU A 121 21.68 -18.16 -0.15
CA LEU A 121 22.64 -17.13 -0.56
C LEU A 121 23.18 -17.47 -1.95
N SER A 122 23.09 -16.54 -2.90
CA SER A 122 23.64 -16.71 -4.25
C SER A 122 25.17 -16.82 -4.22
N GLU A 123 25.71 -17.91 -4.76
CA GLU A 123 27.14 -18.15 -5.05
C GLU A 123 28.19 -17.70 -4.00
N GLY A 124 27.83 -17.65 -2.72
CA GLY A 124 28.81 -17.90 -1.65
C GLY A 124 29.23 -19.38 -1.62
N GLY A 125 28.42 -20.27 -2.19
CA GLY A 125 28.48 -21.72 -2.05
C GLY A 125 29.59 -22.47 -2.78
N ALA A 126 30.53 -21.80 -3.46
CA ALA A 126 31.76 -22.46 -3.93
C ALA A 126 32.93 -22.28 -2.94
N ARG A 127 32.84 -21.32 -2.01
CA ARG A 127 33.90 -21.03 -1.03
C ARG A 127 33.44 -21.13 0.43
N PHE A 128 32.13 -21.08 0.68
CA PHE A 128 31.52 -21.24 2.00
C PHE A 128 30.67 -22.52 2.03
N TYR A 129 30.80 -23.34 3.08
CA TYR A 129 30.07 -24.59 3.22
C TYR A 129 28.58 -24.37 3.62
N GLU A 130 28.16 -23.13 3.88
CA GLU A 130 26.77 -22.78 4.12
C GLU A 130 26.02 -22.46 2.84
N ARG A 131 24.72 -22.80 2.85
CA ARG A 131 23.83 -22.60 1.70
C ARG A 131 22.85 -21.44 1.89
N GLY A 132 22.66 -20.96 3.13
CA GLY A 132 21.64 -19.94 3.42
C GLY A 132 21.29 -19.81 4.90
N TYR A 133 20.17 -19.13 5.17
CA TYR A 133 19.60 -18.93 6.50
C TYR A 133 18.13 -19.41 6.56
N ASP A 134 17.76 -20.01 7.69
CA ASP A 134 16.36 -20.10 8.10
C ASP A 134 16.01 -18.80 8.84
N ILE A 135 15.30 -17.90 8.17
CA ILE A 135 14.91 -16.58 8.67
C ILE A 135 13.59 -16.69 9.46
N VAL A 136 13.50 -15.91 10.53
CA VAL A 136 12.30 -15.68 11.34
C VAL A 136 12.04 -14.20 11.40
N GLN A 137 10.81 -13.79 11.13
CA GLN A 137 10.36 -12.40 11.22
C GLN A 137 9.44 -12.20 12.42
N ALA A 138 9.67 -11.13 13.18
CA ALA A 138 8.78 -10.63 14.22
C ALA A 138 8.57 -9.12 14.05
N GLY A 139 7.48 -8.74 13.38
CA GLY A 139 7.27 -7.35 12.96
C GLY A 139 8.42 -6.88 12.06
N PRO A 140 9.10 -5.76 12.38
CA PRO A 140 10.27 -5.32 11.61
C PRO A 140 11.55 -6.11 11.93
N ALA A 141 11.62 -6.84 13.05
CA ALA A 141 12.84 -7.55 13.43
C ALA A 141 13.00 -8.84 12.60
N LEU A 142 14.22 -9.08 12.14
CA LEU A 142 14.62 -10.30 11.44
C LEU A 142 15.67 -11.02 12.28
N GLY A 143 15.49 -12.33 12.46
CA GLY A 143 16.49 -13.22 13.03
C GLY A 143 16.69 -14.40 12.09
N GLY A 144 17.78 -15.14 12.26
CA GLY A 144 17.96 -16.38 11.53
C GLY A 144 19.12 -17.20 12.02
N GLN A 145 19.08 -18.50 11.71
CA GLN A 145 20.20 -19.40 11.90
C GLN A 145 20.69 -19.87 10.54
N PRO A 146 22.01 -19.94 10.32
CA PRO A 146 22.52 -20.50 9.08
C PRO A 146 22.18 -21.99 9.03
N PHE A 147 21.84 -22.48 7.84
CA PHE A 147 21.74 -23.91 7.63
C PHE A 147 22.95 -24.38 6.81
N ALA A 148 23.71 -25.29 7.42
CA ALA A 148 24.90 -25.87 6.84
C ALA A 148 25.02 -27.33 7.30
N VAL A 149 25.86 -28.09 6.60
CA VAL A 149 26.31 -29.40 7.09
C VAL A 149 27.00 -29.16 8.44
N PRO A 150 26.65 -29.93 9.50
CA PRO A 150 27.35 -29.85 10.78
C PRO A 150 28.87 -29.89 10.54
N ASP A 151 29.61 -29.00 11.21
CA ASP A 151 31.08 -28.96 11.26
C ASP A 151 31.82 -28.36 10.06
N LYS A 152 31.12 -27.74 9.11
CA LYS A 152 31.78 -27.04 8.00
C LYS A 152 31.45 -25.56 7.84
N GLY A 153 30.38 -25.10 8.48
CA GLY A 153 30.02 -23.69 8.52
C GLY A 153 30.67 -22.95 9.69
N CYS A 154 30.89 -21.66 9.51
CA CYS A 154 31.39 -20.69 10.49
C CYS A 154 30.53 -19.42 10.58
N LEU A 155 29.45 -19.31 9.80
CA LEU A 155 28.50 -18.21 9.88
C LEU A 155 27.77 -18.25 11.23
N GLY A 156 27.67 -17.09 11.85
CA GLY A 156 26.90 -16.89 13.07
C GLY A 156 25.42 -16.69 12.82
N ALA A 157 24.67 -16.47 13.90
CA ALA A 157 23.28 -16.06 13.83
C ALA A 157 23.13 -14.76 13.02
N LEU A 158 22.07 -14.71 12.22
CA LEU A 158 21.68 -13.51 11.48
C LEU A 158 20.70 -12.70 12.32
N THR A 159 20.92 -11.40 12.35
CA THR A 159 20.04 -10.40 12.95
C THR A 159 19.84 -9.27 11.96
N GLY A 160 18.66 -8.67 11.93
CA GLY A 160 18.34 -7.69 10.93
C GLY A 160 17.04 -6.95 11.16
N VAL A 161 16.71 -6.09 10.22
CA VAL A 161 15.51 -5.28 10.22
C VAL A 161 14.94 -5.16 8.81
N ALA A 162 13.61 -5.19 8.71
CA ALA A 162 12.86 -4.84 7.52
C ALA A 162 12.23 -3.45 7.72
N THR A 163 12.30 -2.62 6.70
CA THR A 163 11.71 -1.28 6.64
C THR A 163 10.81 -1.13 5.42
N SER A 164 9.79 -0.28 5.55
CA SER A 164 8.84 -0.02 4.48
C SER A 164 9.52 0.69 3.29
N PRO A 165 9.24 0.30 2.03
CA PRO A 165 8.30 -0.75 1.66
C PRO A 165 8.91 -2.16 1.70
N ARG A 166 10.20 -2.31 1.37
CA ARG A 166 10.88 -3.60 1.17
C ARG A 166 12.40 -3.56 1.41
N GLU A 167 12.87 -2.58 2.16
CA GLU A 167 14.29 -2.47 2.47
C GLU A 167 14.65 -3.42 3.61
N LEU A 168 15.71 -4.19 3.44
CA LEU A 168 16.20 -5.15 4.42
C LEU A 168 17.65 -4.85 4.74
N SER A 169 18.01 -4.94 6.02
CA SER A 169 19.39 -4.91 6.48
C SER A 169 19.64 -6.06 7.44
N PHE A 170 20.68 -6.82 7.18
CA PHE A 170 21.10 -7.99 7.96
C PHE A 170 22.55 -7.81 8.41
N HIS A 171 22.89 -8.40 9.55
CA HIS A 171 24.25 -8.60 9.99
C HIS A 171 24.43 -9.97 10.63
N PHE A 172 25.62 -10.55 10.45
CA PHE A 172 26.05 -11.79 11.09
C PHE A 172 27.57 -11.81 11.24
N ALA A 173 28.09 -12.65 12.12
CA ALA A 173 29.54 -12.87 12.26
C ALA A 173 30.03 -13.94 11.26
N GLY A 174 31.14 -13.68 10.57
CA GLY A 174 31.84 -14.65 9.72
C GLY A 174 32.86 -15.51 10.49
N CYS A 175 33.61 -16.33 9.75
CA CYS A 175 34.65 -17.23 10.28
C CYS A 175 35.72 -16.55 11.13
N ASP A 176 36.04 -15.29 10.80
CA ASP A 176 37.04 -14.43 11.42
C ASP A 176 36.46 -13.57 12.55
N ASN A 177 35.19 -13.82 12.93
CA ASN A 177 34.43 -13.03 13.89
C ASN A 177 34.19 -11.58 13.41
N GLU A 178 34.37 -11.31 12.11
CA GLU A 178 34.04 -10.02 11.51
C GLU A 178 32.55 -9.95 11.18
N ILE A 179 31.98 -8.74 11.32
CA ILE A 179 30.58 -8.51 11.03
C ILE A 179 30.43 -8.28 9.52
N VAL A 180 29.66 -9.16 8.90
CA VAL A 180 29.19 -9.00 7.52
C VAL A 180 27.84 -8.31 7.56
N VAL A 181 27.69 -7.25 6.77
CA VAL A 181 26.41 -6.55 6.59
C VAL A 181 25.88 -6.83 5.20
N ILE A 182 24.60 -7.20 5.10
CA ILE A 182 23.86 -7.31 3.85
C ILE A 182 22.75 -6.27 3.88
N SER A 183 22.73 -5.38 2.88
CA SER A 183 21.61 -4.46 2.68
C SER A 183 21.04 -4.63 1.28
N GLY A 184 19.73 -4.68 1.16
CA GLY A 184 19.06 -4.93 -0.11
C GLY A 184 17.60 -4.55 -0.13
N ILE A 185 17.00 -4.66 -1.31
CA ILE A 185 15.58 -4.44 -1.52
C ILE A 185 14.96 -5.76 -1.96
N ALA A 186 13.92 -6.20 -1.25
CA ALA A 186 13.15 -7.36 -1.67
C ALA A 186 12.34 -7.06 -2.93
N ASP A 187 12.24 -8.03 -3.83
CA ASP A 187 11.46 -7.90 -5.05
C ASP A 187 9.94 -7.77 -4.77
N GLN A 188 9.17 -7.53 -5.83
CA GLN A 188 7.71 -7.39 -5.73
C GLN A 188 6.99 -8.65 -5.23
N GLY A 189 7.64 -9.82 -5.33
CA GLY A 189 7.12 -11.10 -4.88
C GLY A 189 7.52 -11.48 -3.46
N LEU A 190 8.47 -10.74 -2.85
CA LEU A 190 9.18 -11.15 -1.64
C LEU A 190 9.81 -12.54 -1.77
N LEU A 191 10.40 -12.82 -2.93
CA LEU A 191 11.07 -14.08 -3.26
C LEU A 191 12.58 -13.93 -3.46
N SER A 192 13.05 -12.71 -3.68
CA SER A 192 14.48 -12.43 -3.79
C SER A 192 14.81 -11.10 -3.14
N VAL A 193 16.01 -11.00 -2.59
CA VAL A 193 16.60 -9.78 -2.04
C VAL A 193 17.93 -9.58 -2.73
N ALA A 194 18.00 -8.61 -3.62
CA ALA A 194 19.26 -8.19 -4.21
C ALA A 194 19.91 -7.13 -3.31
N GLY A 195 21.19 -7.31 -3.02
CA GLY A 195 21.91 -6.44 -2.10
C GLY A 195 23.41 -6.45 -2.32
N THR A 196 24.12 -5.86 -1.37
CA THR A 196 25.57 -5.92 -1.29
C THR A 196 26.00 -6.52 0.04
N TYR A 197 27.03 -7.36 0.02
CA TYR A 197 27.75 -7.75 1.22
C TYR A 197 29.00 -6.87 1.34
N THR A 198 29.29 -6.41 2.57
CA THR A 198 30.49 -5.63 2.87
C THR A 198 31.31 -6.34 3.94
N HIS A 199 32.58 -6.60 3.61
CA HIS A 199 33.58 -7.11 4.54
C HIS A 199 34.44 -5.92 5.04
N PRO A 200 34.83 -5.83 6.32
CA PRO A 200 35.63 -4.72 6.84
C PRO A 200 36.92 -4.41 6.04
N PHE A 201 37.53 -5.46 5.49
CA PHE A 201 38.79 -5.37 4.73
C PHE A 201 38.66 -5.53 3.21
N GLY A 202 37.45 -5.46 2.65
CA GLY A 202 37.22 -5.68 1.23
C GLY A 202 36.22 -4.71 0.61
N PRO A 203 36.25 -4.52 -0.73
CA PRO A 203 35.22 -3.75 -1.42
C PRO A 203 33.85 -4.45 -1.32
N PRO A 204 32.74 -3.70 -1.24
CA PRO A 204 31.40 -4.29 -1.31
C PRO A 204 31.22 -5.15 -2.55
N GLN A 205 30.54 -6.28 -2.40
CA GLN A 205 30.29 -7.24 -3.47
C GLN A 205 28.78 -7.52 -3.58
N PRO A 206 28.25 -7.79 -4.78
CA PRO A 206 26.84 -8.11 -4.95
C PRO A 206 26.48 -9.45 -4.27
N ILE A 207 25.27 -9.53 -3.73
CA ILE A 207 24.69 -10.76 -3.19
C ILE A 207 23.19 -10.82 -3.45
N VAL A 208 22.65 -12.01 -3.59
CA VAL A 208 21.20 -12.26 -3.70
C VAL A 208 20.81 -13.29 -2.65
N LEU A 209 19.79 -12.99 -1.86
CA LEU A 209 19.06 -14.00 -1.08
C LEU A 209 17.84 -14.44 -1.88
N ALA A 210 17.65 -15.74 -2.08
CA ALA A 210 16.50 -16.30 -2.77
C ALA A 210 15.69 -17.19 -1.82
N HIS A 211 14.38 -16.95 -1.73
CA HIS A 211 13.49 -17.80 -0.95
C HIS A 211 13.36 -19.18 -1.61
N GLU A 212 13.50 -20.25 -0.83
CA GLU A 212 13.32 -21.64 -1.28
C GLU A 212 11.84 -22.05 -1.43
#